data_AF-A0A5B7EDE3-F1
#
_entry.id   AF-A0A5B7EDE3-F1
#
_cell.length_a   1.000
_cell.length_b   1.000
_cell.length_c   1.000
_cell.angle_alpha   90.00
_cell.angle_beta   90.00
_cell.angle_gamma   90.00
#
_symmetry.space_group_name_H-M   'P 1'
#
loop_
_entity.id
_entity.type
_entity.pdbx_description
1 polymer ?
#
loop_
_entity_poly.entity_id
_entity_poly.type
_entity_poly.pdbx_seq_one_letter_code
_entity_poly.pdbx_strand_id
1 'polypeptide(L)'
;MAKRPFLLLARQLRLATSTLHSLLWVMHSFLQDKTRAFALLVEGWSVILVAVELKVTRRTIYKLKTAAENLRLGEVPARKPGSGAPRMMSPCTGKKRRLDFWQKYKEWTLADWQKIMFSDESTFWLVRGGSKVVRRPSNASRYNPCYHGTITRDR
;
A
#
# COMPACT_ATOMS: atom_id res chain seq x y z
N MET A 1 29.24 6.91 37.20
CA MET A 1 27.81 6.96 37.60
C MET A 1 26.94 7.10 36.35
N ALA A 2 26.33 6.01 35.86
CA ALA A 2 25.58 5.99 34.60
C ALA A 2 24.09 5.75 34.85
N LYS A 3 23.33 6.83 35.11
CA LYS A 3 21.86 6.79 35.22
C LYS A 3 21.25 7.64 34.12
N ARG A 4 21.16 7.14 32.87
CA ARG A 4 20.45 7.85 31.78
C ARG A 4 20.07 7.07 30.49
N PRO A 5 20.17 5.73 30.34
CA PRO A 5 19.61 5.07 29.13
C PRO A 5 18.13 4.70 29.26
N PHE A 6 17.59 4.54 30.47
CA PHE A 6 16.21 4.07 30.69
C PHE A 6 15.11 5.09 30.34
N LEU A 7 15.41 6.38 30.46
CA LEU A 7 14.40 7.43 30.22
C LEU A 7 14.08 7.62 28.72
N LEU A 8 15.05 7.38 27.84
CA LEU A 8 14.85 7.44 26.39
C LEU A 8 14.00 6.26 25.89
N LEU A 9 14.25 5.06 26.41
CA LEU A 9 13.50 3.84 26.06
C LEU A 9 12.04 3.90 26.54
N ALA A 10 11.80 4.42 27.75
CA ALA A 10 10.46 4.64 28.27
C ALA A 10 9.66 5.69 27.46
N ARG A 11 10.32 6.73 26.95
CA ARG A 11 9.69 7.75 26.10
C ARG A 11 9.36 7.22 24.70
N GLN A 12 10.22 6.39 24.12
CA GLN A 12 9.96 5.73 22.83
C GLN A 12 8.80 4.70 22.92
N LEU A 13 8.76 3.90 23.99
CA LEU A 13 7.65 2.96 24.23
C LEU A 13 6.32 3.68 24.46
N ARG A 14 6.31 4.80 25.20
CA ARG A 14 5.08 5.58 25.45
C ARG A 14 4.54 6.28 24.19
N LEU A 15 5.40 6.68 23.26
CA LEU A 15 4.98 7.19 21.95
C LEU A 15 4.42 6.07 21.05
N ALA A 16 5.04 4.89 21.04
CA ALA A 16 4.57 3.73 20.27
C ALA A 16 3.23 3.15 20.75
N THR A 17 2.96 3.16 22.06
CA THR A 17 1.65 2.73 22.58
C THR A 17 0.54 3.75 22.33
N SER A 18 0.87 5.05 22.29
CA SER A 18 -0.11 6.09 21.97
C SER A 18 -0.62 6.02 20.53
N THR A 19 0.25 5.69 19.57
CA THR A 19 -0.11 5.52 18.15
C THR A 19 -0.90 4.24 17.91
N LEU A 20 -0.54 3.12 18.55
CA LEU A 20 -1.31 1.88 18.44
C LEU A 20 -2.69 2.01 19.09
N HIS A 21 -2.78 2.63 20.26
CA HIS A 21 -4.06 2.84 20.95
C HIS A 21 -4.98 3.81 20.16
N SER A 22 -4.41 4.87 19.57
CA SER A 22 -5.16 5.80 18.71
C SER A 22 -5.69 5.10 17.45
N LEU A 23 -4.91 4.20 16.82
CA LEU A 23 -5.36 3.46 15.63
C LEU A 23 -6.41 2.40 15.97
N LEU A 24 -6.24 1.70 17.09
CA LEU A 24 -7.24 0.75 17.60
C LEU A 24 -8.55 1.46 17.93
N TRP A 25 -8.50 2.64 18.55
CA TRP A 25 -9.68 3.42 18.87
C TRP A 25 -10.41 3.92 17.61
N VAL A 26 -9.67 4.42 16.62
CA VAL A 26 -10.24 4.84 15.32
C VAL A 26 -10.85 3.67 14.55
N MET A 27 -10.22 2.49 14.59
CA MET A 27 -10.78 1.29 13.96
C MET A 27 -12.04 0.83 14.67
N HIS A 28 -12.06 0.88 16.01
CA HIS A 28 -13.20 0.47 16.82
C HIS A 28 -14.39 1.44 16.66
N SER A 29 -14.15 2.76 16.71
CA SER A 29 -15.19 3.77 16.52
C SER A 29 -15.81 3.68 15.12
N PHE A 30 -14.98 3.50 14.08
CA PHE A 30 -15.47 3.36 12.72
C PHE A 30 -16.32 2.11 12.49
N LEU A 31 -16.03 1.02 13.20
CA LEU A 31 -16.83 -0.20 13.13
C LEU A 31 -18.19 0.00 13.83
N GLN A 32 -18.21 0.71 14.96
CA GLN A 32 -19.44 1.07 15.68
C GLN A 32 -20.37 1.96 14.84
N ASP A 33 -19.82 2.96 14.16
CA ASP A 33 -20.62 3.88 13.32
C ASP A 33 -21.32 3.17 12.17
N LYS A 34 -20.68 2.16 11.57
CA LYS A 34 -21.30 1.34 10.51
C LYS A 34 -22.45 0.50 11.04
N THR A 35 -22.25 -0.17 12.17
CA THR A 35 -23.30 -0.98 12.80
C THR A 35 -24.49 -0.11 13.20
N ARG A 36 -24.23 1.07 13.77
CA ARG A 36 -25.26 2.05 14.10
C ARG A 36 -26.00 2.56 12.86
N ALA A 37 -25.28 2.84 11.76
CA ALA A 37 -25.90 3.21 10.49
C ALA A 37 -26.86 2.12 9.98
N PHE A 38 -26.47 0.84 10.07
CA PHE A 38 -27.32 -0.27 9.68
C PHE A 38 -28.56 -0.39 10.56
N ALA A 39 -28.42 -0.29 11.88
CA ALA A 39 -29.55 -0.35 12.81
C ALA A 39 -30.60 0.71 12.48
N LEU A 40 -30.18 1.97 12.29
CA LEU A 40 -31.09 3.07 11.95
C LEU A 40 -31.79 2.85 10.59
N LEU A 41 -31.07 2.31 9.59
CA LEU A 41 -31.67 1.98 8.30
C LEU A 41 -32.70 0.84 8.42
N VAL A 42 -32.45 -0.16 9.27
CA VAL A 42 -33.40 -1.26 9.56
C VAL A 42 -34.64 -0.74 10.29
N GLU A 43 -34.48 0.25 11.17
CA GLU A 43 -35.59 0.97 11.83
C GLU A 43 -36.38 1.88 10.88
N GLY A 44 -36.04 1.93 9.59
CA GLY A 44 -36.77 2.68 8.57
C GLY A 44 -36.35 4.14 8.41
N TRP A 45 -35.23 4.55 9.03
CA TRP A 45 -34.74 5.92 8.88
C TRP A 45 -34.29 6.20 7.45
N SER A 46 -34.57 7.42 6.96
CA SER A 46 -34.07 7.84 5.66
C SER A 46 -32.54 8.03 5.68
N VAL A 47 -31.89 7.77 4.54
CA VAL A 47 -30.44 7.98 4.36
C VAL A 47 -29.98 9.39 4.73
N ILE A 48 -30.85 10.38 4.54
CA ILE A 48 -30.57 11.78 4.88
C ILE A 48 -30.46 11.96 6.39
N LEU A 49 -31.40 11.41 7.16
CA LEU A 49 -31.41 11.51 8.61
C LEU A 49 -30.23 10.76 9.24
N VAL A 50 -29.95 9.55 8.76
CA VAL A 50 -28.79 8.76 9.22
C VAL A 50 -27.47 9.49 8.97
N ALA A 51 -27.33 10.13 7.80
CA ALA A 51 -26.13 10.90 7.46
C ALA A 51 -25.91 12.11 8.39
N VAL A 52 -26.99 12.82 8.74
CA VAL A 52 -26.96 13.94 9.68
C VAL A 52 -26.59 13.46 11.09
N GLU A 53 -27.25 12.41 11.57
CA GLU A 53 -27.03 11.84 12.91
C GLU A 53 -25.59 11.38 13.11
N LEU A 54 -25.03 10.67 12.13
CA LEU A 54 -23.66 10.16 12.19
C LEU A 54 -22.61 11.16 11.69
N LYS A 55 -23.01 12.38 11.30
CA LYS A 55 -22.13 13.42 10.75
C LYS A 55 -21.25 12.93 9.60
N VAL A 56 -21.81 12.09 8.73
CA VAL A 56 -21.14 11.55 7.53
C VAL A 56 -21.84 12.02 6.25
N THR A 57 -21.14 11.95 5.12
CA THR A 57 -21.77 12.30 3.84
C THR A 57 -22.84 11.28 3.45
N ARG A 58 -23.93 11.74 2.79
CA ARG A 58 -24.97 10.86 2.24
C ARG A 58 -24.39 9.77 1.34
N ARG A 59 -23.35 10.10 0.56
CA ARG A 59 -22.64 9.17 -0.32
C ARG A 59 -22.03 7.99 0.45
N THR A 60 -21.54 8.22 1.67
CA THR A 60 -20.99 7.16 2.53
C THR A 60 -22.09 6.17 2.92
N ILE A 61 -23.26 6.67 3.34
CA ILE A 61 -24.40 5.84 3.72
C ILE A 61 -24.95 5.06 2.50
N TYR A 62 -25.06 5.70 1.33
CA TYR A 62 -25.46 4.99 0.10
C TYR A 62 -24.50 3.85 -0.24
N LYS A 63 -23.19 4.09 -0.22
CA LYS A 63 -22.19 3.04 -0.46
C LYS A 63 -22.32 1.89 0.54
N LEU A 64 -22.59 2.21 1.81
CA LEU A 64 -22.76 1.22 2.87
C LEU A 64 -24.02 0.38 2.66
N LYS A 65 -25.16 1.02 2.36
CA LYS A 65 -26.43 0.36 2.03
C LYS A 65 -26.25 -0.57 0.82
N THR A 66 -25.71 -0.05 -0.28
CA THR A 66 -25.46 -0.82 -1.50
C THR A 66 -24.48 -1.98 -1.24
N ALA A 67 -23.43 -1.78 -0.45
CA ALA A 67 -22.51 -2.86 -0.13
C ALA A 67 -23.19 -3.98 0.66
N ALA A 68 -24.08 -3.66 1.60
CA ALA A 68 -24.83 -4.67 2.36
C ALA A 68 -25.85 -5.43 1.51
N GLU A 69 -26.59 -4.73 0.64
CA GLU A 69 -27.54 -5.39 -0.27
C GLU A 69 -26.86 -6.35 -1.26
N ASN A 70 -25.61 -6.05 -1.65
CA ASN A 70 -24.84 -6.87 -2.56
C ASN A 70 -24.08 -8.03 -1.89
N LEU A 71 -24.08 -8.13 -0.55
CA LEU A 71 -23.45 -9.23 0.18
C LEU A 71 -24.53 -10.25 0.58
N ARG A 72 -24.40 -11.50 0.16
CA ARG A 72 -25.30 -12.56 0.65
C ARG A 72 -24.98 -12.87 2.11
N LEU A 73 -25.99 -13.32 2.85
CA LEU A 73 -25.84 -13.72 4.25
C LEU A 73 -24.77 -14.81 4.38
N GLY A 74 -23.66 -14.49 5.05
CA GLY A 74 -22.51 -15.41 5.23
C GLY A 74 -21.37 -15.24 4.22
N GLU A 75 -21.49 -14.37 3.21
CA GLU A 75 -20.41 -14.11 2.26
C GLU A 75 -19.46 -13.01 2.77
N VAL A 76 -18.16 -13.34 2.80
CA VAL A 76 -17.10 -12.35 3.04
C VAL A 76 -16.82 -11.61 1.74
N PRO A 77 -16.78 -10.27 1.72
CA PRO A 77 -16.46 -9.52 0.52
C PRO A 77 -15.14 -9.99 -0.09
N ALA A 78 -15.13 -10.26 -1.40
CA ALA A 78 -13.90 -10.59 -2.11
C ALA A 78 -12.87 -9.46 -1.92
N ARG A 79 -11.70 -9.80 -1.37
CA ARG A 79 -10.60 -8.83 -1.28
C ARG A 79 -10.13 -8.51 -2.69
N LYS A 80 -9.92 -7.22 -2.98
CA LYS A 80 -9.28 -6.83 -4.23
C LYS A 80 -7.94 -7.57 -4.34
N PRO A 81 -7.63 -8.20 -5.48
CA PRO A 81 -6.30 -8.75 -5.70
C PRO A 81 -5.28 -7.64 -5.48
N GLY A 82 -4.15 -7.97 -4.85
CA GLY A 82 -3.05 -7.02 -4.70
C GLY A 82 -2.73 -6.40 -6.07
N SER A 83 -2.43 -5.11 -6.09
CA SER A 83 -2.21 -4.33 -7.32
C SER A 83 -0.99 -4.76 -8.16
N GLY A 84 -0.32 -5.84 -7.78
CA GLY A 84 0.80 -6.39 -8.53
C GLY A 84 0.37 -7.59 -9.35
N ALA A 85 0.54 -7.50 -10.67
CA ALA A 85 0.82 -8.71 -11.44
C ALA A 85 1.96 -9.46 -10.72
N PRO A 86 1.92 -10.81 -10.60
CA PRO A 86 3.05 -11.54 -10.04
C PRO A 86 4.29 -11.08 -10.78
N ARG A 87 5.23 -10.41 -10.11
CA ARG A 87 6.51 -10.09 -10.74
C ARG A 87 7.03 -11.43 -11.22
N MET A 88 7.30 -11.57 -12.53
CA MET A 88 7.94 -12.75 -13.10
C MET A 88 9.35 -12.85 -12.53
N MET A 89 9.44 -13.31 -11.29
CA MET A 89 10.63 -13.89 -10.74
C MET A 89 10.64 -15.31 -11.28
N SER A 90 11.76 -15.75 -11.84
CA SER A 90 12.02 -17.17 -12.03
C SER A 90 11.62 -17.88 -10.73
N PRO A 91 10.60 -18.77 -10.75
CA PRO A 91 10.03 -19.34 -9.53
C PRO A 91 11.08 -20.02 -8.66
N CYS A 92 12.13 -20.54 -9.32
CA CYS A 92 13.17 -21.35 -8.72
C CYS A 92 14.30 -20.49 -8.12
N THR A 93 14.74 -19.43 -8.81
CA THR A 93 15.96 -18.69 -8.41
C THR A 93 15.65 -17.51 -7.49
N GLY A 94 14.55 -16.81 -7.72
CA GLY A 94 14.24 -15.59 -6.98
C GLY A 94 13.70 -15.84 -5.57
N LYS A 95 12.85 -16.87 -5.40
CA LYS A 95 12.30 -17.24 -4.08
C LYS A 95 13.39 -17.79 -3.17
N LYS A 96 14.22 -18.69 -3.69
CA LYS A 96 15.35 -19.27 -2.96
C LYS A 96 16.32 -18.20 -2.47
N ARG A 97 16.76 -17.28 -3.34
CA ARG A 97 17.66 -16.18 -2.94
C ARG A 97 17.09 -15.29 -1.83
N ARG A 98 15.78 -15.03 -1.85
CA ARG A 98 15.11 -14.26 -0.78
C ARG A 98 15.07 -15.03 0.54
N LEU A 99 14.78 -16.33 0.48
CA LEU A 99 14.79 -17.19 1.66
C LEU A 99 16.21 -17.32 2.24
N ASP A 100 17.21 -17.55 1.40
CA ASP A 100 18.61 -17.63 1.80
C ASP A 100 19.08 -16.31 2.45
N PHE A 101 18.71 -15.16 1.84
CA PHE A 101 19.00 -13.84 2.40
C PHE A 101 18.35 -13.64 3.77
N TRP A 102 17.06 -13.96 3.89
CA TRP A 102 16.34 -13.86 5.17
C TRP A 102 16.98 -14.78 6.21
N GLN A 103 17.24 -16.04 5.88
CA GLN A 103 17.81 -17.01 6.81
C GLN A 103 19.21 -16.60 7.28
N LYS A 104 20.02 -16.01 6.40
CA LYS A 104 21.37 -15.51 6.72
C LYS A 104 21.36 -14.33 7.70
N TYR A 105 20.35 -13.46 7.61
CA TYR A 105 20.33 -12.19 8.34
C TYR A 105 19.19 -12.09 9.37
N LYS A 106 18.43 -13.17 9.61
CA LYS A 106 17.31 -13.19 10.59
C LYS A 106 17.75 -12.89 12.03
N GLU A 107 19.01 -13.19 12.37
CA GLU A 107 19.59 -13.04 13.73
C GLU A 107 20.33 -11.70 13.89
N TRP A 108 20.30 -10.84 12.87
CA TRP A 108 20.99 -9.56 12.94
C TRP A 108 20.44 -8.65 14.04
N THR A 109 21.36 -8.13 14.83
CA THR A 109 21.05 -7.22 15.93
C THR A 109 20.94 -5.78 15.43
N LEU A 110 20.40 -4.90 16.28
CA LEU A 110 20.27 -3.48 15.94
C LEU A 110 21.62 -2.82 15.61
N ALA A 111 22.71 -3.25 16.28
CA ALA A 111 24.06 -2.77 16.00
C ALA A 111 24.57 -3.20 14.61
N ASP A 112 24.12 -4.34 14.10
CA ASP A 112 24.50 -4.80 12.75
C ASP A 112 23.74 -4.05 11.67
N TRP A 113 22.45 -3.78 11.88
CA TRP A 113 21.65 -2.95 10.99
C TRP A 113 22.17 -1.50 10.89
N GLN A 114 22.71 -0.95 11.99
CA GLN A 114 23.30 0.39 12.00
C GLN A 114 24.53 0.54 11.10
N LYS A 115 25.22 -0.56 10.77
CA LYS A 115 26.41 -0.53 9.90
C LYS A 115 26.03 -0.42 8.41
N ILE A 116 24.75 -0.58 8.07
CA ILE A 116 24.30 -0.75 6.69
C ILE A 116 23.76 0.56 6.17
N MET A 117 24.26 0.97 5.01
CA MET A 117 23.72 2.08 4.24
C MET A 117 22.91 1.53 3.07
N PHE A 118 21.63 1.90 3.00
CA PHE A 118 20.76 1.54 1.88
C PHE A 118 20.81 2.65 0.82
N SER A 119 20.95 2.27 -0.44
CA SER A 119 20.76 3.15 -1.60
C SER A 119 19.86 2.44 -2.61
N ASP A 120 18.97 3.19 -3.24
CA ASP A 120 18.11 2.73 -4.33
C ASP A 120 17.92 3.89 -5.31
N GLU A 121 17.83 3.58 -6.59
CA GLU A 121 17.59 4.57 -7.63
C GLU A 121 16.09 4.60 -7.93
N SER A 122 15.46 5.75 -7.68
CA SER A 122 14.07 5.96 -8.08
C SER A 122 14.01 6.83 -9.32
N THR A 123 13.22 6.41 -10.31
CA THR A 123 12.95 7.23 -11.48
C THR A 123 11.97 8.34 -11.09
N PHE A 124 12.42 9.60 -11.14
CA PHE A 124 11.53 10.76 -11.04
C PHE A 124 11.37 11.40 -12.42
N TRP A 125 10.13 11.78 -12.74
CA TRP A 125 9.80 12.50 -13.96
C TRP A 125 9.34 13.91 -13.58
N LEU A 126 10.07 14.95 -14.02
CA LEU A 126 9.72 16.36 -13.77
C LEU A 126 8.43 16.78 -14.50
N VAL A 127 8.22 16.22 -15.70
CA VAL A 127 6.99 16.33 -16.49
C VAL A 127 6.74 14.96 -17.10
N ARG A 128 5.50 14.45 -17.03
CA ARG A 128 5.12 13.25 -17.78
C ARG A 128 5.07 13.60 -19.27
N GLY A 129 6.19 13.47 -19.96
CA GLY A 129 6.22 13.53 -21.42
C GLY A 129 5.36 12.42 -22.00
N GLY A 130 4.57 12.72 -23.03
CA GLY A 130 3.88 11.70 -23.80
C GLY A 130 4.90 10.80 -24.48
N SER A 131 5.02 9.55 -24.05
CA SER A 131 5.87 8.58 -24.72
C SER A 131 5.21 8.19 -26.05
N LYS A 132 5.84 8.55 -27.17
CA LYS A 132 5.42 8.07 -28.50
C LYS A 132 6.03 6.69 -28.72
N VAL A 133 5.22 5.65 -28.55
CA VAL A 133 5.62 4.28 -28.88
C VAL A 133 5.59 4.14 -30.40
N VAL A 134 6.77 4.08 -31.03
CA VAL A 134 6.90 3.78 -32.46
C VAL A 134 7.03 2.27 -32.62
N ARG A 135 6.05 1.64 -33.28
CA ARG A 135 6.13 0.22 -33.62
C ARG A 135 7.07 0.02 -34.80
N ARG A 136 8.04 -0.88 -34.66
CA ARG A 136 8.85 -1.34 -35.79
C ARG A 136 7.97 -2.18 -36.72
N PRO A 137 8.01 -1.94 -38.05
CA PRO A 137 7.39 -2.83 -39.04
C PRO A 137 7.95 -4.26 -38.92
N SER A 138 7.10 -5.27 -39.10
CA SER A 138 7.49 -6.69 -38.93
C SER A 138 8.59 -7.15 -39.87
N ASN A 139 8.76 -6.48 -41.02
CA ASN A 139 9.76 -6.78 -42.04
C ASN A 139 11.08 -6.02 -41.87
N ALA A 140 11.20 -5.12 -40.89
CA ALA A 140 12.41 -4.32 -40.73
C ALA A 140 13.50 -5.09 -39.97
N SER A 141 14.72 -5.11 -40.53
CA SER A 141 15.91 -5.69 -39.89
C SER A 141 16.15 -5.11 -38.49
N ARG A 142 16.64 -5.96 -37.58
CA ARG A 142 16.97 -5.57 -36.19
C ARG A 142 17.97 -4.40 -36.13
N TYR A 143 18.86 -4.32 -37.12
CA TYR A 143 19.95 -3.35 -37.20
C TYR A 143 19.67 -2.21 -38.17
N ASN A 144 18.41 -1.94 -38.53
CA ASN A 144 18.11 -0.85 -39.45
C ASN A 144 18.53 0.51 -38.83
N PRO A 145 19.47 1.24 -39.45
CA PRO A 145 20.04 2.47 -38.90
C PRO A 145 19.00 3.59 -38.74
N CYS A 146 17.86 3.56 -39.43
CA CYS A 146 16.81 4.57 -39.24
C CYS A 146 16.11 4.49 -37.87
N TYR A 147 16.32 3.41 -37.10
CA TYR A 147 15.80 3.25 -35.72
C TYR A 147 16.89 3.26 -34.65
N HIS A 148 18.16 3.24 -35.06
CA HIS A 148 19.31 3.37 -34.15
C HIS A 148 19.86 4.77 -34.35
N GLY A 149 19.48 5.70 -33.47
CA GLY A 149 20.02 7.05 -33.51
C GLY A 149 21.54 6.99 -33.47
N THR A 150 22.20 7.39 -34.55
CA THR A 150 23.63 7.62 -34.54
C THR A 150 23.86 8.81 -33.61
N ILE A 151 24.31 8.54 -32.38
CA ILE A 151 24.83 9.58 -31.50
C ILE A 151 26.15 10.03 -32.14
N THR A 152 26.07 10.97 -33.07
CA THR A 152 27.24 11.69 -33.56
C THR A 152 27.74 12.53 -32.38
N ARG A 153 28.81 12.08 -31.73
CA ARG A 153 29.61 12.93 -30.86
C ARG A 153 30.41 13.84 -31.77
N ASP A 154 29.97 15.08 -31.93
CA ASP A 154 30.84 16.14 -32.44
C ASP A 154 31.99 16.35 -31.45
N ARG A 155 33.17 16.54 -32.02
CA ARG A 155 34.47 16.54 -31.36
C ARG A 155 34.94 17.95 -31.06
#